data_AF-A0A7C6USQ7-F1
#
_entry.id   AF-A0A7C6USQ7-F1
#
_cell.length_a   1.000
_cell.length_b   1.000
_cell.length_c   1.000
_cell.angle_alpha   90.00
_cell.angle_beta   90.00
_cell.angle_gamma   90.00
#
_symmetry.space_group_name_H-M   'P 1'
#
loop_
_entity.id
_entity.type
_entity.pdbx_description
1 polymer ?
#
loop_
_entity_poly.entity_id
_entity_poly.type
_entity_poly.pdbx_seq_one_letter_code
_entity_poly.pdbx_strand_id
1 'polypeptide(L)' 'MKKGYLAFIFHAHLPYIRHAESDSALEEDWLYEAIIETYIPIIRMLERLARDNISTLKEVGL' A
#
# COMPACT_ATOMS: atom_id res chain seq x y z
N MET A 1 25.00 12.06 -19.95
CA MET A 1 24.13 10.92 -19.60
C MET A 1 22.72 11.23 -20.07
N LYS A 2 22.03 10.32 -20.76
CA LYS A 2 20.60 10.51 -21.09
C LYS A 2 19.75 10.22 -19.86
N LYS A 3 18.73 11.05 -19.59
CA LYS A 3 17.74 10.82 -18.54
C LYS A 3 16.58 10.00 -19.12
N GLY A 4 16.18 8.95 -18.42
CA GLY A 4 14.97 8.16 -18.70
C GLY A 4 13.91 8.38 -17.61
N TYR A 5 12.76 7.73 -17.75
CA TYR A 5 11.67 7.77 -16.76
C TYR A 5 11.68 6.49 -15.92
N LEU A 6 11.32 6.61 -14.64
CA LEU A 6 11.12 5.50 -13.71
C LEU A 6 9.74 5.64 -13.08
N ALA A 7 8.97 4.56 -13.08
CA ALA A 7 7.68 4.47 -12.43
C ALA A 7 7.64 3.25 -11.50
N PHE A 8 7.19 3.47 -10.27
CA PHE A 8 6.87 2.39 -9.34
C PHE A 8 5.36 2.11 -9.42
N ILE A 9 5.00 0.85 -9.63
CA ILE A 9 3.59 0.40 -9.68
C ILE A 9 3.39 -0.60 -8.54
N PHE A 10 2.57 -0.22 -7.56
CA PHE A 10 2.25 -1.07 -6.42
C PHE A 10 0.92 -1.78 -6.65
N HIS A 11 0.97 -3.11 -6.81
CA HIS A 11 -0.24 -3.93 -6.95
C HIS A 11 -0.70 -4.41 -5.57
N ALA A 12 -1.73 -3.76 -5.02
CA ALA A 12 -2.36 -4.17 -3.77
C ALA A 12 -3.58 -5.03 -4.08
N HIS A 13 -3.46 -6.34 -3.84
CA HIS A 13 -4.56 -7.29 -3.99
C HIS A 13 -4.61 -8.23 -2.78
N LEU A 14 -5.83 -8.47 -2.31
CA LEU A 14 -6.16 -9.50 -1.35
C LEU A 14 -7.49 -10.14 -1.80
N PRO A 15 -7.66 -11.47 -1.70
CA PRO A 15 -8.96 -12.08 -1.93
C PRO A 15 -10.00 -11.57 -0.92
N TYR A 16 -11.29 -11.82 -1.20
CA TYR A 16 -12.33 -11.56 -0.20
C TYR A 16 -12.25 -12.61 0.91
N ILE A 17 -11.95 -12.13 2.12
CA ILE A 17 -11.55 -12.94 3.28
C ILE A 17 -12.41 -12.66 4.52
N ARG A 18 -13.50 -11.88 4.38
CA ARG A 18 -14.36 -11.50 5.50
C ARG A 18 -15.28 -12.67 5.86
N HIS A 19 -15.16 -13.17 7.08
CA HIS A 19 -15.99 -14.27 7.57
C HIS A 19 -16.85 -13.78 8.74
N ALA A 20 -18.12 -13.44 8.47
CA ALA A 20 -19.03 -12.90 9.50
C ALA A 20 -19.40 -13.91 10.60
N GLU A 21 -19.14 -15.20 10.37
CA GLU A 21 -19.63 -16.32 11.20
C GLU A 21 -18.52 -16.98 12.04
N SER A 22 -17.28 -16.51 11.94
CA SER A 22 -16.13 -17.01 12.71
C SER A 22 -15.38 -15.85 13.35
N ASP A 23 -15.10 -15.95 14.65
CA ASP A 23 -14.36 -14.94 15.41
C ASP A 23 -12.84 -14.99 15.14
N SER A 24 -12.34 -16.01 14.43
CA SER A 24 -10.92 -16.22 14.15
C SER A 24 -10.75 -16.98 12.83
N ALA A 25 -10.51 -16.23 11.76
CA ALA A 25 -10.12 -16.76 10.46
C ALA A 25 -8.68 -16.35 10.17
N LEU A 26 -7.80 -17.32 9.87
CA LEU A 26 -6.39 -17.07 9.57
C LEU A 26 -6.22 -16.15 8.36
N GLU A 27 -7.19 -16.14 7.46
CA GLU A 27 -7.22 -15.28 6.29
C GLU A 27 -7.45 -13.81 6.65
N GLU A 28 -8.16 -13.50 7.76
CA GLU A 28 -8.30 -12.13 8.26
C GLU A 28 -6.98 -11.57 8.80
N ASP A 29 -6.12 -12.43 9.35
CA ASP A 29 -4.78 -12.03 9.79
C ASP A 29 -3.94 -11.50 8.63
N TRP A 30 -4.07 -12.05 7.41
CA TRP A 30 -3.37 -11.54 6.23
C TRP A 30 -3.73 -10.09 5.90
N LEU A 31 -5.00 -9.68 6.12
CA LEU A 31 -5.40 -8.29 5.92
C LEU A 31 -4.77 -7.38 6.97
N TYR A 32 -4.78 -7.81 8.24
CA TYR A 32 -4.18 -7.03 9.32
C TYR A 32 -2.68 -6.85 9.11
N GLU A 33 -1.97 -7.92 8.73
CA GLU A 33 -0.56 -7.87 8.36
C GLU A 33 -0.32 -6.93 7.17
N ALA A 34 -1.11 -7.06 6.09
CA ALA A 34 -0.98 -6.18 4.92
C ALA A 34 -1.18 -4.69 5.28
N ILE A 35 -2.15 -4.39 6.15
CA ILE A 35 -2.41 -3.02 6.63
C ILE A 35 -1.22 -2.51 7.45
N ILE A 36 -0.80 -3.26 8.46
CA ILE A 36 0.18 -2.82 9.47
C ILE A 36 1.59 -2.77 8.88
N GLU A 37 1.97 -3.77 8.07
CA GLU A 37 3.34 -3.95 7.61
C GLU A 37 3.59 -3.39 6.22
N THR A 38 2.55 -3.17 5.40
CA THR A 38 2.72 -2.68 4.02
C THR A 38 1.99 -1.37 3.77
N TYR A 39 0.67 -1.31 3.92
CA TYR A 39 -0.12 -0.16 3.47
C TYR A 39 0.14 1.09 4.31
N ILE A 40 0.09 0.98 5.63
CA ILE A 40 0.38 2.12 6.52
C ILE A 40 1.82 2.62 6.35
N PRO A 41 2.86 1.76 6.32
CA PRO A 41 4.24 2.19 6.06
C PRO A 41 4.42 2.91 4.72
N ILE A 42 3.83 2.41 3.63
CA ILE A 42 3.90 3.06 2.31
C ILE A 42 3.23 4.43 2.34
N ILE A 43 2.03 4.55 2.91
CA ILE A 43 1.32 5.83 3.03
C ILE A 43 2.17 6.83 3.80
N ARG A 44 2.71 6.43 4.97
CA ARG A 44 3.58 7.29 5.79
C ARG A 44 4.84 7.75 5.04
N MET A 45 5.44 6.86 4.26
CA MET A 45 6.59 7.21 3.42
C MET A 45 6.19 8.27 2.37
N LEU A 46 5.08 8.05 1.64
CA LEU A 46 4.58 8.99 0.64
C LEU A 46 4.23 10.36 1.25
N GLU A 47 3.61 10.38 2.44
CA GLU A 47 3.35 11.61 3.20
C GLU A 47 4.63 12.34 3.59
N ARG A 48 5.69 11.61 4.01
CA ARG A 48 7.00 12.21 4.29
C ARG A 48 7.59 12.84 3.04
N LEU A 49 7.60 12.14 1.91
CA LEU A 49 8.09 12.69 0.65
C LEU A 49 7.33 13.96 0.24
N ALA A 50 6.01 13.97 0.45
CA ALA A 50 5.19 15.15 0.20
C ALA A 50 5.53 16.33 1.13
N ARG A 51 5.74 16.08 2.43
CA ARG A 51 6.18 17.11 3.39
C ARG A 51 7.57 17.67 3.05
N ASP A 52 8.46 16.83 2.56
CA ASP A 52 9.83 17.19 2.19
C ASP A 52 9.90 17.87 0.79
N ASN A 53 8.75 18.13 0.15
CA ASN A 53 8.63 18.68 -1.21
C ASN A 53 9.39 17.90 -2.28
N ILE A 54 9.50 16.57 -2.10
CA ILE A 54 10.11 15.68 -3.09
C ILE A 54 9.08 15.41 -4.18
N SER A 55 9.43 15.76 -5.44
CA SER A 55 8.56 15.55 -6.59
C SER A 55 8.27 14.06 -6.80
N THR A 56 7.00 13.71 -6.66
CA THR A 56 6.45 12.36 -6.91
C THR A 56 5.28 12.51 -7.88
N LEU A 57 5.16 11.58 -8.85
CA LEU A 57 3.99 11.52 -9.72
C LEU A 57 2.82 10.98 -8.89
N LYS A 58 1.76 11.79 -8.74
CA LYS A 58 0.57 11.44 -7.97
C LYS A 58 -0.51 10.86 -8.88
N GLU A 59 -0.46 9.55 -9.11
CA GLU A 59 -1.63 8.80 -9.56
C GLU A 59 -1.87 7.68 -8.54
N VAL A 60 -2.80 7.93 -7.61
CA VAL A 60 -3.36 6.88 -6.75
C VAL A 60 -4.70 6.53 -7.38
N GLY A 61 -4.69 5.59 -8.32
CA GLY A 61 -5.91 4.94 -8.78
C GLY A 61 -6.27 3.85 -7.77
N LEU A 62 -7.28 4.12 -6.94
CA LEU A 62 -8.07 3.08 -6.26
C LEU A 62 -9.19 2.63 -7.20
#